data_AF-A0A3N5PBR6-F1
#
_entry.id   AF-A0A3N5PBR6-F1
#
_cell.length_a   1.000
_cell.length_b   1.000
_cell.length_c   1.000
_cell.angle_alpha   90.00
_cell.angle_beta   90.00
_cell.angle_gamma   90.00
#
_symmetry.space_group_name_H-M   'P 1'
#
loop_
_entity.id
_entity.type
_entity.pdbx_description
1 polymer ?
#
loop_
_entity_poly.entity_id
_entity_poly.type
_entity_poly.pdbx_seq_one_letter_code
_entity_poly.pdbx_strand_id
1 'polypeptide(L)'
;NYWQFGDYLGLGAGAHGKVTLREAGEIVRRVKTRNPRTFVQCAGAAEAATEERVAKPQQAALEFLMNALRLLDGAPDAVFVARAGQPVAAIAAARAAAIARGWLTTEPATVRATPAGLERLNRLLELFA
;
A
#
# COMPACT_ATOMS: atom_id res chain seq x y z
N ASN A 1 -7.17 7.99 4.75
CA ASN A 1 -7.07 6.54 5.05
C ASN A 1 -6.69 5.70 3.84
N TYR A 2 -7.56 5.51 2.83
CA TYR A 2 -7.26 4.67 1.66
C TYR A 2 -5.94 5.04 0.93
N TRP A 3 -5.83 6.29 0.46
CA TRP A 3 -4.63 6.80 -0.24
C TRP A 3 -3.36 6.85 0.59
N GLN A 4 -3.49 6.72 1.91
CA GLN A 4 -2.34 6.70 2.82
C GLN A 4 -2.10 5.28 3.34
N PHE A 5 -2.64 4.26 2.66
CA PHE A 5 -2.49 2.84 3.02
C PHE A 5 -2.96 2.50 4.45
N GLY A 6 -3.92 3.25 4.98
CA GLY A 6 -4.55 2.96 6.27
C GLY A 6 -5.52 1.78 6.19
N ASP A 7 -6.03 1.35 7.33
CA ASP A 7 -7.03 0.27 7.39
C ASP A 7 -8.43 0.82 7.12
N TYR A 8 -9.26 0.03 6.43
CA TYR A 8 -10.61 0.40 6.05
C TYR A 8 -11.47 -0.83 5.73
N LEU A 9 -12.78 -0.67 5.90
CA LEU A 9 -13.79 -1.66 5.55
C LEU A 9 -14.50 -1.25 4.25
N GLY A 10 -14.59 -2.18 3.30
CA GLY A 10 -15.43 -2.04 2.12
C GLY A 10 -16.87 -2.47 2.41
N LEU A 11 -17.84 -1.63 2.06
CA LEU A 11 -19.27 -1.94 2.18
C LEU A 11 -19.91 -2.08 0.79
N GLY A 12 -20.81 -3.06 0.65
CA GLY A 12 -21.47 -3.39 -0.61
C GLY A 12 -20.76 -4.44 -1.47
N ALA A 13 -21.44 -4.82 -2.55
CA ALA A 13 -20.93 -5.79 -3.52
C ALA A 13 -19.66 -5.29 -4.19
N GLY A 14 -18.65 -6.16 -4.32
CA GLY A 14 -17.36 -5.82 -4.93
C GLY A 14 -16.44 -4.93 -4.08
N ALA A 15 -16.84 -4.58 -2.86
CA ALA A 15 -16.07 -3.66 -2.04
C ALA A 15 -14.80 -4.33 -1.48
N HIS A 16 -13.71 -3.56 -1.48
CA HIS A 16 -12.41 -3.97 -0.95
C HIS A 16 -12.25 -3.47 0.48
N GLY A 17 -11.54 -4.22 1.32
CA GLY A 17 -11.09 -3.82 2.64
C GLY A 17 -9.63 -4.19 2.86
N LYS A 18 -8.99 -3.47 3.77
CA LYS A 18 -7.61 -3.71 4.23
C LYS A 18 -7.57 -3.60 5.74
N VAL A 19 -6.97 -4.59 6.39
CA VAL A 19 -6.69 -4.57 7.83
C VAL A 19 -5.24 -4.95 8.06
N THR A 20 -4.55 -4.22 8.94
CA THR A 20 -3.17 -4.51 9.34
C THR A 20 -3.20 -5.18 10.71
N LEU A 21 -2.78 -6.45 10.77
CA LEU A 21 -2.65 -7.22 12.00
C LEU A 21 -1.26 -7.00 12.59
N ARG A 22 -1.13 -5.94 13.40
CA ARG A 22 0.16 -5.45 13.90
C ARG A 22 0.98 -6.50 14.66
N GLU A 23 0.33 -7.33 15.48
CA GLU A 23 0.99 -8.37 16.28
C GLU A 23 1.60 -9.47 15.42
N ALA A 24 0.93 -9.83 14.32
CA ALA A 24 1.40 -10.82 13.35
C ALA A 24 2.30 -10.21 12.26
N GLY A 25 2.36 -8.88 12.15
CA GLY A 25 3.03 -8.20 11.05
C GLY A 25 2.37 -8.43 9.68
N GLU A 26 1.09 -8.82 9.67
CA GLU A 26 0.38 -9.22 8.45
C GLU A 26 -0.56 -8.12 7.95
N ILE A 27 -0.78 -8.07 6.63
CA ILE A 27 -1.86 -7.29 6.02
C ILE A 27 -2.86 -8.26 5.41
N VAL A 28 -4.13 -8.10 5.77
CA VAL A 28 -5.24 -8.89 5.24
C VAL A 28 -6.07 -8.00 4.31
N ARG A 29 -6.25 -8.46 3.08
CA ARG A 29 -7.16 -7.89 2.10
C ARG A 29 -8.41 -8.72 2.02
N ARG A 30 -9.55 -8.07 2.04
CA ARG A 30 -10.85 -8.73 1.86
C ARG A 30 -11.58 -8.12 0.67
N VAL A 31 -12.11 -8.95 -0.21
CA VAL A 31 -12.90 -8.50 -1.36
C VAL A 31 -14.26 -9.18 -1.32
N LYS A 32 -15.32 -8.37 -1.28
CA LYS A 32 -16.70 -8.89 -1.31
C LYS A 32 -17.07 -9.32 -2.73
N THR A 33 -17.93 -10.34 -2.84
CA THR A 33 -18.43 -10.81 -4.13
C THR A 33 -19.01 -9.65 -4.96
N ARG A 34 -18.58 -9.54 -6.21
CA ARG A 34 -18.92 -8.40 -7.10
C ARG A 34 -20.36 -8.44 -7.61
N ASN A 35 -20.92 -9.63 -7.84
CA ASN A 35 -22.29 -9.76 -8.31
C ASN A 35 -23.27 -9.37 -7.18
N PRO A 36 -24.13 -8.35 -7.37
CA PRO A 36 -25.04 -7.91 -6.31
C PRO A 36 -26.02 -8.99 -5.82
N ARG A 37 -26.50 -9.86 -6.72
CA ARG A 37 -27.41 -10.95 -6.36
C ARG A 37 -26.69 -11.96 -5.47
N THR A 38 -25.51 -12.41 -5.86
CA THR A 38 -24.70 -13.34 -5.06
C THR A 38 -24.27 -12.70 -3.73
N PHE A 39 -23.93 -11.41 -3.73
CA PHE A 39 -23.59 -10.68 -2.51
C PHE A 39 -24.72 -10.71 -1.48
N VAL A 40 -25.98 -10.50 -1.90
CA VAL A 40 -27.15 -10.59 -1.01
C VAL A 40 -27.41 -12.03 -0.59
N GLN A 41 -27.31 -13.00 -1.51
CA GLN A 41 -27.58 -14.41 -1.25
C GLN A 41 -26.62 -15.02 -0.23
N CYS A 42 -25.34 -14.67 -0.30
CA CYS A 42 -24.31 -15.19 0.60
C CYS A 42 -24.05 -14.26 1.79
N ALA A 43 -24.83 -13.18 1.98
CA ALA A 43 -24.59 -12.20 3.02
C ALA A 43 -24.52 -12.86 4.41
N GLY A 44 -23.43 -12.60 5.15
CA GLY A 44 -23.18 -13.20 6.47
C GLY A 44 -22.48 -14.56 6.44
N ALA A 45 -22.30 -15.18 5.27
CA ALA A 45 -21.53 -16.40 5.09
C ALA A 45 -20.08 -16.13 4.66
N ALA A 46 -19.22 -17.14 4.77
CA ALA A 46 -17.82 -17.05 4.38
C ALA A 46 -17.66 -16.82 2.87
N GLU A 47 -18.53 -17.38 2.02
CA GLU A 47 -18.45 -17.19 0.56
C GLU A 47 -18.79 -15.77 0.10
N ALA A 48 -19.26 -14.90 1.00
CA ALA A 48 -19.53 -13.50 0.70
C ALA A 48 -18.26 -12.70 0.36
N ALA A 49 -17.09 -13.20 0.75
CA ALA A 49 -15.83 -12.54 0.54
C ALA A 49 -14.65 -13.49 0.38
N THR A 50 -13.65 -13.06 -0.38
CA THR A 50 -12.34 -13.69 -0.41
C THR A 50 -11.38 -12.93 0.49
N GLU A 51 -10.42 -13.65 1.07
CA GLU A 51 -9.32 -13.09 1.84
C GLU A 51 -7.99 -13.43 1.22
N GLU A 52 -7.10 -12.44 1.20
CA GLU A 52 -5.71 -12.59 0.78
C GLU A 52 -4.82 -12.03 1.88
N ARG A 53 -3.82 -12.82 2.30
CA ARG A 53 -2.76 -12.34 3.19
C ARG A 53 -1.57 -11.89 2.37
N VAL A 54 -1.12 -10.66 2.59
CA VAL A 54 0.10 -10.15 1.97
C VAL A 54 1.28 -10.82 2.67
N ALA A 55 1.76 -11.92 2.10
CA ALA A 55 2.76 -12.77 2.72
C ALA A 55 4.21 -12.26 2.58
N LYS A 56 4.45 -11.30 1.68
CA LYS A 56 5.81 -10.83 1.37
C LYS A 56 6.04 -9.41 1.89
N PRO A 57 7.04 -9.20 2.77
CA PRO A 57 7.48 -7.88 3.24
C PRO A 57 7.64 -6.83 2.12
N GLN A 58 8.28 -7.21 1.03
CA GLN A 58 8.53 -6.34 -0.13
C GLN A 58 7.23 -5.95 -0.84
N GLN A 59 6.28 -6.88 -0.94
CA GLN A 59 4.96 -6.59 -1.52
C GLN A 59 4.23 -5.54 -0.69
N ALA A 60 4.23 -5.65 0.65
CA ALA A 60 3.61 -4.65 1.52
C ALA A 60 4.25 -3.26 1.37
N ALA A 61 5.59 -3.20 1.25
CA ALA A 61 6.30 -1.95 1.03
C ALA A 61 5.95 -1.32 -0.33
N LEU A 62 5.95 -2.11 -1.41
CA LEU A 62 5.60 -1.65 -2.75
C LEU A 62 4.15 -1.14 -2.81
N GLU A 63 3.21 -1.88 -2.24
CA GLU A 63 1.80 -1.48 -2.20
C GLU A 63 1.56 -0.16 -1.44
N PHE A 64 2.30 0.06 -0.34
CA PHE A 64 2.30 1.36 0.33
C PHE A 64 2.81 2.46 -0.61
N LEU A 65 3.97 2.24 -1.23
CA LEU A 65 4.65 3.22 -2.09
C LEU A 65 3.83 3.56 -3.34
N MET A 66 3.07 2.61 -3.89
CA MET A 66 2.12 2.87 -4.96
C MET A 66 1.16 3.99 -4.58
N ASN A 67 0.68 4.03 -3.34
CA ASN A 67 -0.23 5.09 -2.91
C ASN A 67 0.53 6.34 -2.48
N ALA A 68 1.55 6.18 -1.63
CA ALA A 68 2.28 7.30 -1.02
C ALA A 68 2.99 8.19 -2.06
N LEU A 69 3.60 7.61 -3.10
CA LEU A 69 4.34 8.38 -4.09
C LEU A 69 3.44 9.19 -5.04
N ARG A 70 2.12 8.98 -5.00
CA ARG A 70 1.13 9.81 -5.72
C ARG A 70 0.71 11.05 -4.92
N LEU A 71 1.02 11.10 -3.62
CA LEU A 71 0.74 12.26 -2.80
C LEU A 71 1.80 13.33 -3.08
N LEU A 72 1.36 14.56 -3.38
CA LEU A 72 2.27 15.68 -3.66
C LEU A 72 3.20 15.95 -2.47
N ASP A 73 2.69 15.82 -1.24
CA ASP A 73 3.47 16.00 -0.01
C ASP A 73 4.27 14.74 0.39
N GLY A 74 4.10 13.63 -0.34
CA GLY A 74 4.70 12.34 -0.01
C GLY A 74 4.11 11.70 1.25
N ALA A 75 4.90 10.86 1.91
CA ALA A 75 4.54 10.22 3.17
C ALA A 75 5.71 10.19 4.16
N PRO A 76 5.47 10.44 5.46
CA PRO A 76 6.49 10.27 6.49
C PRO A 76 6.93 8.80 6.62
N ASP A 77 8.21 8.59 6.89
CA ASP A 77 8.81 7.27 7.11
C ASP A 77 8.12 6.54 8.30
N ALA A 78 7.70 7.28 9.33
CA ALA A 78 6.93 6.73 10.44
C ALA A 78 5.57 6.16 9.99
N VAL A 79 4.91 6.77 8.99
CA VAL A 79 3.66 6.28 8.42
C VAL A 79 3.89 5.03 7.58
N PHE A 80 5.00 4.97 6.84
CA PHE A 80 5.43 3.75 6.16
C PHE A 80 5.60 2.58 7.14
N VAL A 81 6.38 2.76 8.21
CA VAL A 81 6.59 1.72 9.23
C VAL A 81 5.26 1.29 9.84
N ALA A 82 4.42 2.25 10.24
CA ALA A 82 3.17 1.97 10.90
C ALA A 82 2.12 1.29 10.01
N ARG A 83 2.18 1.43 8.67
CA ARG A 83 1.11 0.99 7.76
C ARG A 83 1.53 -0.10 6.77
N ALA A 84 2.79 -0.13 6.36
CA ALA A 84 3.39 -1.23 5.61
C ALA A 84 3.90 -2.34 6.53
N GLY A 85 4.12 -2.05 7.83
CA GLY A 85 4.68 -3.00 8.79
C GLY A 85 6.15 -3.32 8.52
N GLN A 86 6.83 -2.51 7.71
CA GLN A 86 8.22 -2.73 7.27
C GLN A 86 9.15 -1.66 7.81
N PRO A 87 10.40 -2.00 8.18
CA PRO A 87 11.39 -1.01 8.56
C PRO A 87 11.83 -0.19 7.35
N VAL A 88 12.18 1.09 7.55
CA VAL A 88 12.68 1.97 6.47
C VAL A 88 13.90 1.37 5.76
N ALA A 89 14.72 0.61 6.49
CA ALA A 89 15.86 -0.13 5.95
C ALA A 89 15.48 -1.07 4.79
N ALA A 90 14.25 -1.61 4.77
CA ALA A 90 13.78 -2.50 3.70
C ALA A 90 13.73 -1.82 2.32
N ILE A 91 13.62 -0.49 2.28
CA ILE A 91 13.55 0.29 1.04
C ILE A 91 14.78 1.20 0.83
N ALA A 92 15.79 1.11 1.69
CA ALA A 92 16.89 2.08 1.72
C ALA A 92 17.71 2.09 0.41
N ALA A 93 18.04 0.91 -0.13
CA ALA A 93 18.80 0.80 -1.37
C ALA A 93 18.03 1.38 -2.57
N ALA A 94 16.75 1.01 -2.72
CA ALA A 94 15.86 1.53 -3.75
C ALA A 94 15.65 3.05 -3.63
N ARG A 95 15.45 3.54 -2.40
CA ARG A 95 15.31 4.97 -2.10
C ARG A 95 16.56 5.74 -2.50
N ALA A 96 17.75 5.25 -2.14
CA ALA A 96 19.01 5.88 -2.53
C ALA A 96 19.18 5.92 -4.06
N ALA A 97 18.85 4.82 -4.75
CA ALA A 97 18.89 4.74 -6.21
C ALA A 97 17.92 5.73 -6.90
N ALA A 98 16.74 5.95 -6.31
CA ALA A 98 15.75 6.89 -6.81
C ALA A 98 16.14 8.35 -6.53
N ILE A 99 16.75 8.64 -5.37
CA ILE A 99 17.31 9.96 -5.05
C ILE A 99 18.45 10.30 -6.02
N ALA A 100 19.36 9.36 -6.28
CA ALA A 100 20.46 9.56 -7.23
C ALA A 100 19.98 9.85 -8.66
N ARG A 101 18.79 9.38 -9.03
CA ARG A 101 18.12 9.66 -10.31
C ARG A 101 17.32 10.96 -10.31
N GLY A 102 17.24 11.67 -9.18
CA GLY A 102 16.42 12.87 -9.01
C GLY A 102 14.92 12.59 -9.01
N TRP A 103 14.49 11.35 -8.74
CA TRP A 103 13.07 10.96 -8.75
C TRP A 103 12.42 11.04 -7.37
N LEU A 104 13.20 10.98 -6.30
CA LEU A 104 12.76 11.26 -4.93
C LEU A 104 13.49 12.47 -4.37
N THR A 105 12.85 13.17 -3.43
CA THR A 105 13.49 14.25 -2.69
C THR A 105 14.52 13.69 -1.70
N THR A 106 15.48 14.54 -1.30
CA THR A 106 16.47 14.27 -0.25
C THR A 106 15.95 14.61 1.15
N GLU A 107 14.66 14.91 1.29
CA GLU A 107 14.09 15.34 2.56
C GLU A 107 14.21 14.20 3.60
N PRO A 108 14.76 14.48 4.79
CA PRO A 108 14.90 13.46 5.82
C PRO A 108 13.52 13.01 6.30
N ALA A 109 13.41 11.74 6.67
CA ALA A 109 12.21 11.15 7.27
C ALA A 109 10.91 11.21 6.42
N THR A 110 11.00 11.58 5.13
CA THR A 110 9.85 11.62 4.22
C THR A 110 10.20 10.96 2.88
N VAL A 111 9.33 10.08 2.40
CA VAL A 111 9.39 9.56 1.03
C VAL A 111 8.45 10.38 0.15
N ARG A 112 9.03 11.23 -0.71
CA ARG A 112 8.29 12.12 -1.62
C ARG A 112 8.89 12.08 -3.02
N ALA A 113 8.03 11.92 -4.02
CA ALA A 113 8.43 12.03 -5.41
C ALA A 113 8.72 13.49 -5.81
N THR A 114 9.73 13.69 -6.63
CA THR A 114 9.93 14.98 -7.33
C THR A 114 8.95 15.09 -8.50
N PRO A 115 8.78 16.27 -9.12
CA PRO A 115 8.01 16.39 -10.36
C PRO A 115 8.47 15.40 -11.45
N ALA A 116 9.79 15.26 -11.63
CA ALA A 116 10.37 14.30 -12.57
C ALA A 116 10.10 12.83 -12.20
N GLY A 117 10.05 12.53 -10.90
CA GLY A 117 9.67 11.23 -10.36
C GLY A 117 8.20 10.89 -10.60
N LEU A 118 7.30 11.87 -10.46
CA LEU A 118 5.87 11.70 -10.74
C LEU A 118 5.60 11.38 -12.22
N GLU A 119 6.30 12.06 -13.14
CA GLU A 119 6.24 11.75 -14.58
C GLU A 119 6.70 10.32 -14.90
N ARG A 120 7.57 9.74 -14.06
CA ARG A 120 8.18 8.42 -14.22
C ARG A 120 7.72 7.44 -13.16
N LEU A 121 6.53 7.63 -12.60
CA LEU A 121 6.09 6.93 -11.38
C LEU A 121 6.19 5.40 -11.48
N ASN A 122 5.88 4.82 -12.64
CA ASN A 122 6.02 3.36 -12.84
C ASN A 122 7.49 2.91 -12.77
N ARG A 123 8.41 3.63 -13.43
CA ARG A 123 9.86 3.34 -13.38
C ARG A 123 10.45 3.59 -12.00
N LEU A 124 9.93 4.59 -11.29
CA LEU A 124 10.28 4.82 -9.90
C LEU A 124 9.84 3.63 -9.02
N LEU A 125 8.60 3.15 -9.18
CA LEU A 125 8.07 2.01 -8.41
C LEU A 125 8.81 0.70 -8.70
N GLU A 126 9.27 0.48 -9.93
CA GLU A 126 10.07 -0.70 -10.31
C GLU A 126 11.36 -0.84 -9.49
N LEU A 127 11.89 0.26 -8.93
CA LEU A 127 13.06 0.19 -8.04
C LEU A 127 12.77 -0.51 -6.71
N PHE A 128 11.49 -0.61 -6.33
CA PHE A 128 11.03 -1.16 -5.05
C PHE A 128 10.34 -2.54 -5.19
N ALA A 129 10.33 -3.11 -6.40
CA ALA A 129 9.69 -4.39 -6.72
C ALA A 129 10.63 -5.60 -6.55
#